data_AF-M0MNU6-F1
#
_entry.id   AF-M0MNU6-F1
#
_cell.length_a   1.000
_cell.length_b   1.000
_cell.length_c   1.000
_cell.angle_alpha   90.00
_cell.angle_beta   90.00
_cell.angle_gamma   90.00
#
_symmetry.space_group_name_H-M   'P 1'
#
loop_
_entity.id
_entity.type
_entity.pdbx_description
1 polymer ?
#
loop_
_entity_poly.entity_id
_entity_poly.type
_entity_poly.pdbx_seq_one_letter_code
_entity_poly.pdbx_strand_id
1 'polypeptide(L)'
;MSLAAVEGFMDEQQKVATFVDEHDLDMSTEFRLLNLVEEIGEIAEDAIESAEYGDSPGEITVTADEFGDVLFTALQMGNSAGIDASEALDASLEKYEQRIEESGDPSS
;
A
#
# COMPACT_ATOMS: atom_id res chain seq x y z
N MET A 1 20.73 22.50 21.63
CA MET A 1 20.50 21.20 20.99
C MET A 1 20.42 21.49 19.49
N SER A 2 21.31 20.89 18.70
CA SER A 2 21.49 21.24 17.27
C SER A 2 20.24 20.89 16.46
N LEU A 3 19.91 21.75 15.48
CA LEU A 3 18.84 21.58 14.49
C LEU A 3 18.97 20.28 13.66
N ALA A 4 20.12 19.60 13.74
CA ALA A 4 20.44 18.37 13.03
C ALA A 4 19.83 17.08 13.62
N ALA A 5 19.06 17.15 14.71
CA ALA A 5 18.42 15.97 15.31
C ALA A 5 16.93 15.80 14.90
N VAL A 6 16.42 16.64 13.99
CA VAL A 6 15.02 16.60 13.52
C VAL A 6 14.89 15.88 12.16
N GLU A 7 15.99 15.48 11.52
CA GLU A 7 15.97 14.55 10.38
C GLU A 7 15.88 13.09 10.86
N GLY A 8 14.99 12.84 11.84
CA GLY A 8 14.58 11.49 12.18
C GLY A 8 13.75 10.95 11.03
N PHE A 9 14.08 9.74 10.54
CA PHE A 9 13.35 9.02 9.50
C PHE A 9 11.85 9.34 9.53
N MET A 10 11.35 10.08 8.53
CA MET A 10 9.91 10.21 8.34
C MET A 10 9.40 8.79 8.06
N ASP A 11 8.47 8.34 8.90
CA ASP A 11 7.61 7.20 8.62
C ASP A 11 6.94 7.39 7.25
N GLU A 12 6.81 6.32 6.47
CA GLU A 12 6.29 6.37 5.09
C GLU A 12 4.90 7.02 5.03
N GLN A 13 4.04 6.76 6.02
CA GLN A 13 2.75 7.44 6.11
C GLN A 13 2.89 8.95 6.31
N GLN A 14 3.85 9.41 7.12
CA GLN A 14 4.12 10.83 7.34
C GLN A 14 4.67 11.50 6.07
N LYS A 15 5.52 10.81 5.31
CA LYS A 15 6.00 11.29 4.01
C LYS A 15 4.83 11.48 3.04
N VAL A 16 3.92 10.51 2.96
CA VAL A 16 2.71 10.59 2.14
C VAL A 16 1.79 11.72 2.60
N ALA A 17 1.55 11.85 3.90
CA ALA A 17 0.71 12.92 4.45
C ALA A 17 1.27 14.31 4.11
N THR A 18 2.59 14.50 4.24
CA THR A 18 3.27 15.77 3.90
C THR A 18 3.11 16.09 2.42
N PHE A 19 3.29 15.10 1.54
CA PHE A 19 3.11 15.28 0.09
C PHE A 19 1.67 15.64 -0.28
N VAL A 20 0.68 15.00 0.35
CA VAL A 20 -0.74 15.29 0.11
C VAL A 20 -1.09 16.72 0.55
N ASP A 21 -0.60 17.15 1.71
CA ASP A 21 -0.81 18.52 2.22
C ASP A 21 -0.13 19.57 1.34
N GLU A 22 1.12 19.33 0.91
CA GLU A 22 1.88 20.26 0.04
C GLU A 22 1.20 20.49 -1.32
N HIS A 23 0.46 19.49 -1.82
CA HIS A 23 -0.15 19.51 -3.15
C HIS A 23 -1.68 19.64 -3.14
N ASP A 24 -2.30 19.93 -1.98
CA ASP A 24 -3.76 20.05 -1.83
C ASP A 24 -4.54 18.83 -2.36
N LEU A 25 -3.99 17.62 -2.20
CA LEU A 25 -4.55 16.38 -2.74
C LEU A 25 -5.54 15.69 -1.79
N ASP A 26 -6.02 16.37 -0.74
CA ASP A 26 -6.84 15.75 0.30
C ASP A 26 -8.20 15.25 -0.22
N MET A 27 -8.65 14.11 0.30
CA MET A 27 -9.90 13.44 -0.08
C MET A 27 -10.51 12.72 1.10
N SER A 28 -11.84 12.55 1.10
CA SER A 28 -12.53 11.79 2.13
C SER A 28 -12.12 10.30 2.09
N THR A 29 -12.26 9.62 3.22
CA THR A 29 -11.90 8.20 3.37
C THR A 29 -12.64 7.30 2.36
N GLU A 30 -13.89 7.62 2.03
CA GLU A 30 -14.66 6.87 1.04
C GLU A 30 -14.03 6.97 -0.36
N PHE A 31 -13.54 8.15 -0.74
CA PHE A 31 -12.86 8.32 -2.02
C PHE A 31 -11.44 7.73 -2.01
N ARG A 32 -10.74 7.74 -0.88
CA ARG A 32 -9.44 7.05 -0.74
C ARG A 32 -9.55 5.54 -0.96
N LEU A 33 -10.63 4.93 -0.45
CA LEU A 33 -10.91 3.52 -0.74
C LEU A 33 -11.11 3.29 -2.24
N LEU A 34 -11.78 4.21 -2.93
CA LEU A 34 -11.98 4.08 -4.38
C LEU A 34 -10.67 4.24 -5.17
N ASN A 35 -9.81 5.20 -4.82
CA ASN A 35 -8.48 5.29 -5.43
C ASN A 35 -7.65 4.04 -5.17
N LEU A 36 -7.64 3.49 -3.94
CA LEU A 36 -6.90 2.24 -3.69
C LEU A 36 -7.39 1.09 -4.60
N VAL A 37 -8.70 1.00 -4.85
CA VAL A 37 -9.25 -0.01 -5.77
C VAL A 37 -8.87 0.29 -7.23
N GLU A 38 -8.79 1.56 -7.61
CA GLU A 38 -8.33 2.02 -8.92
C GLU A 38 -6.88 1.58 -9.17
N GLU A 39 -5.94 1.87 -8.27
CA GLU A 39 -4.53 1.47 -8.44
C GLU A 39 -4.33 -0.06 -8.48
N ILE A 40 -5.14 -0.81 -7.72
CA ILE A 40 -5.16 -2.29 -7.83
C ILE A 40 -5.66 -2.72 -9.22
N GLY A 41 -6.58 -1.96 -9.80
CA GLY A 41 -7.05 -2.14 -11.16
C GLY A 41 -5.96 -1.91 -12.21
N GLU A 42 -5.09 -0.92 -12.00
CA GLU A 42 -3.97 -0.64 -12.91
C GLU A 42 -2.95 -1.79 -12.91
N ILE A 43 -2.62 -2.39 -11.74
CA ILE A 43 -1.85 -3.64 -11.68
C ILE A 43 -2.53 -4.75 -12.49
N ALA A 44 -3.85 -4.86 -12.41
CA ALA A 44 -4.59 -5.88 -13.15
C ALA A 44 -4.59 -5.63 -14.66
N GLU A 45 -4.63 -4.36 -15.09
CA GLU A 45 -4.48 -3.96 -16.48
C GLU A 45 -3.11 -4.35 -17.02
N ASP A 46 -2.02 -3.97 -16.34
CA ASP A 46 -0.64 -4.35 -16.66
C ASP A 46 -0.48 -5.88 -16.82
N ALA A 47 -1.05 -6.63 -15.88
CA ALA A 47 -1.04 -8.09 -15.90
C ALA A 47 -1.79 -8.65 -17.13
N ILE A 48 -2.94 -8.09 -17.48
CA ILE A 48 -3.74 -8.54 -18.62
C ILE A 48 -3.03 -8.20 -19.94
N GLU A 49 -2.45 -7.00 -20.06
CA GLU A 49 -1.74 -6.57 -21.26
C GLU A 49 -0.49 -7.40 -21.51
N SER A 50 0.32 -7.64 -20.46
CA SER A 50 1.53 -8.46 -20.55
C SER A 50 1.22 -9.92 -20.89
N ALA A 51 0.07 -10.44 -20.42
CA ALA A 51 -0.43 -11.75 -20.83
C ALA A 51 -1.06 -11.78 -22.24
N GLU A 52 -0.92 -10.71 -23.03
CA GLU A 52 -1.53 -10.55 -24.36
C GLU A 52 -3.04 -10.82 -24.35
N TYR A 53 -3.74 -10.29 -23.34
CA TYR A 53 -5.17 -10.53 -23.11
C TYR A 53 -5.55 -12.03 -23.01
N GLY A 54 -4.61 -12.85 -22.53
CA GLY A 54 -4.79 -14.29 -22.31
C GLY A 54 -4.18 -15.19 -23.38
N ASP A 55 -3.60 -14.64 -24.45
CA ASP A 55 -2.86 -15.41 -25.45
C ASP A 55 -1.50 -15.92 -24.89
N SER A 56 -0.96 -15.23 -23.88
CA SER A 56 0.31 -15.54 -23.22
C SER A 56 0.16 -15.56 -21.67
N PRO A 57 -0.65 -16.47 -21.08
CA PRO A 57 -1.05 -16.42 -19.67
C PRO A 57 0.07 -16.63 -18.64
N GLY A 58 1.28 -16.99 -19.08
CA GLY A 58 2.46 -17.13 -18.22
C GLY A 58 3.31 -15.85 -18.11
N GLU A 59 3.04 -14.84 -18.93
CA GLU A 59 3.82 -13.61 -19.05
C GLU A 59 3.14 -12.47 -18.28
N ILE A 60 2.81 -12.69 -17.00
CA ILE A 60 2.22 -11.67 -16.14
C ILE A 60 3.31 -10.74 -15.62
N THR A 61 3.15 -9.44 -15.85
CA THR A 61 4.01 -8.39 -15.30
C THR A 61 3.26 -7.60 -14.24
N VAL A 62 3.93 -7.36 -13.11
CA VAL A 62 3.55 -6.36 -12.12
C VAL A 62 4.72 -5.41 -12.03
N THR A 63 4.49 -4.13 -12.30
CA THR A 63 5.55 -3.14 -12.32
C THR A 63 5.78 -2.54 -10.93
N ALA A 64 6.97 -1.99 -10.72
CA ALA A 64 7.28 -1.29 -9.48
C ALA A 64 6.51 0.03 -9.33
N ASP A 65 6.13 0.63 -10.47
CA ASP A 65 5.40 1.89 -10.52
C ASP A 65 3.97 1.67 -9.98
N GLU A 66 3.21 0.73 -10.57
CA GLU A 66 1.86 0.40 -10.12
C GLU A 66 1.81 -0.14 -8.69
N PHE A 67 2.81 -0.95 -8.30
CA PHE A 67 2.93 -1.39 -6.91
C PHE A 67 3.19 -0.22 -5.95
N GLY A 68 3.96 0.77 -6.39
CA GLY A 68 4.22 2.00 -5.66
C GLY A 68 2.97 2.83 -5.48
N ASP A 69 2.11 2.93 -6.50
CA ASP A 69 0.86 3.69 -6.46
C ASP A 69 -0.18 3.02 -5.55
N VAL A 70 -0.28 1.69 -5.57
CA VAL A 70 -1.05 0.93 -4.56
C VAL A 70 -0.54 1.19 -3.14
N LEU A 71 0.77 1.17 -2.93
CA LEU A 71 1.33 1.45 -1.60
C LEU A 71 1.03 2.90 -1.18
N PHE A 72 1.19 3.86 -2.08
CA PHE A 72 0.91 5.27 -1.84
C PHE A 72 -0.55 5.48 -1.41
N THR A 73 -1.51 4.94 -2.16
CA THR A 73 -2.94 5.06 -1.87
C THR A 73 -3.37 4.28 -0.62
N ALA A 74 -2.74 3.15 -0.31
CA ALA A 74 -2.95 2.42 0.95
C ALA A 74 -2.52 3.25 2.18
N LEU A 75 -1.37 3.92 2.10
CA LEU A 75 -0.88 4.80 3.17
C LEU A 75 -1.77 6.05 3.33
N GLN A 76 -2.24 6.63 2.21
CA GLN A 76 -3.25 7.70 2.23
C GLN A 76 -4.55 7.25 2.89
N MET A 77 -5.00 6.03 2.62
CA MET A 77 -6.19 5.45 3.25
C MET A 77 -5.99 5.27 4.75
N GLY A 78 -4.83 4.76 5.18
CA GLY A 78 -4.47 4.67 6.59
C GLY A 78 -4.53 6.04 7.28
N ASN A 79 -3.90 7.06 6.69
CA ASN A 79 -3.93 8.43 7.19
C ASN A 79 -5.37 8.98 7.30
N SER A 80 -6.18 8.80 6.25
CA SER A 80 -7.56 9.28 6.22
C SER A 80 -8.47 8.58 7.24
N ALA A 81 -8.24 7.29 7.48
CA ALA A 81 -8.99 6.49 8.44
C ALA A 81 -8.48 6.60 9.90
N GLY A 82 -7.37 7.31 10.14
CA GLY A 82 -6.72 7.39 11.45
C GLY A 82 -6.09 6.07 11.90
N ILE A 83 -5.60 5.28 10.95
CA ILE A 83 -4.93 3.99 11.16
C ILE A 83 -3.43 4.17 10.97
N ASP A 84 -2.66 3.73 11.97
CA ASP A 84 -1.21 3.52 11.85
C ASP A 84 -0.98 2.23 11.04
N ALA A 85 -0.43 2.38 9.84
CA ALA A 85 -0.20 1.29 8.90
C ALA A 85 0.92 0.36 9.36
N SER A 86 1.93 0.89 10.06
CA SER A 86 3.03 0.09 10.62
C SER A 86 2.50 -0.82 11.73
N GLU A 87 1.73 -0.28 12.68
CA GLU A 87 1.08 -1.08 13.73
C GLU A 87 0.09 -2.11 13.13
N ALA A 88 -0.66 -1.72 12.09
CA ALA A 88 -1.59 -2.62 11.41
C ALA A 88 -0.89 -3.77 10.65
N LEU A 89 0.28 -3.50 10.07
CA LEU A 89 1.12 -4.51 9.42
C LEU A 89 1.68 -5.48 10.45
N ASP A 90 2.28 -4.98 11.53
CA ASP A 90 2.83 -5.80 12.62
C ASP A 90 1.77 -6.75 13.18
N ALA A 91 0.58 -6.22 13.49
CA ALA A 91 -0.54 -7.01 13.99
C ALA A 91 -1.06 -8.04 12.97
N SER A 92 -0.82 -7.85 11.67
CA SER A 92 -1.16 -8.83 10.64
C SER A 92 -0.09 -9.92 10.52
N LEU A 93 1.19 -9.55 10.60
CA LEU A 93 2.31 -10.48 10.61
C LEU A 93 2.23 -11.43 11.80
N GLU A 94 1.99 -10.93 13.01
CA GLU A 94 1.82 -11.76 14.20
C GLU A 94 0.69 -12.80 14.04
N LYS A 95 -0.43 -12.42 13.40
CA LYS A 95 -1.52 -13.35 13.11
C LYS A 95 -1.10 -14.44 12.12
N TYR A 96 -0.33 -14.11 11.09
CA TYR A 96 0.17 -15.08 10.13
C TYR A 96 1.17 -16.04 10.78
N GLU A 97 2.10 -15.53 11.60
CA GLU A 97 3.04 -16.34 12.37
C GLU A 97 2.29 -17.34 13.27
N GLN A 98 1.30 -16.87 14.03
CA GLN A 98 0.50 -17.74 14.90
C GLN A 98 -0.21 -18.85 14.11
N ARG A 99 -0.80 -18.55 12.95
CA ARG A 99 -1.49 -19.56 12.12
C ARG A 99 -0.56 -20.63 11.58
N ILE A 100 0.64 -20.22 11.17
CA ILE A 100 1.69 -21.12 10.71
C ILE A 100 2.13 -22.03 11.87
N GLU A 101 2.30 -21.50 13.08
CA GLU A 101 2.66 -22.30 14.26
C GLU A 101 1.56 -23.29 14.65
N GLU A 102 0.29 -22.89 14.56
CA GLU A 102 -0.85 -23.73 14.97
C GLU A 102 -1.22 -24.81 13.95
N SER A 103 -1.19 -24.48 12.66
CA SER A 103 -1.76 -25.32 11.60
C SER A 103 -0.76 -25.73 10.51
N GLY A 104 0.43 -25.14 10.50
CA GLY A 104 1.39 -25.27 9.40
C GLY A 104 1.01 -24.50 8.13
N ASP A 105 -0.09 -23.72 8.17
CA ASP A 105 -0.63 -22.97 7.04
C ASP A 105 -0.97 -21.52 7.47
N PRO A 106 -0.63 -20.48 6.67
CA PRO A 106 -0.97 -19.09 6.96
C PRO A 106 -2.43 -18.71 6.68
N SER A 107 -3.20 -19.57 6.01
CA SER A 107 -4.59 -19.30 5.62
C SER A 107 -5.57 -19.40 6.78
N SER A 108 -6.73 -18.75 6.63
CA SER A 108 -7.90 -18.93 7.50
C SER A 108 -8.73 -20.14 7.09
#